data_AF-A0A1Y1XXA0-F1
#
_entry.id   AF-A0A1Y1XXA0-F1
#
_cell.length_a   1.000
_cell.length_b   1.000
_cell.length_c   1.000
_cell.angle_alpha   90.00
_cell.angle_beta   90.00
_cell.angle_gamma   90.00
#
_symmetry.space_group_name_H-M   'P 1'
#
loop_
_entity.id
_entity.type
_entity.pdbx_description
1 polymer ?
#
loop_
_entity_poly.entity_id
_entity_poly.type
_entity_poly.pdbx_seq_one_letter_code
_entity_poly.pdbx_strand_id
1 'polypeptide(L)'
;MASTTKKLPFIDVFRKILKSTDGRDKFMKLMQYALKIILLTYFRRSDRHPSLRKQASVLSSSFSNTRKILRLGNCVEPYHKLKTECGKLSQLKNYDTNQMYLYIRVMFKTTVSLINTLSDDLFCLSKLGVLSPSIGQRTGRLSLRLWMINIVLDSQDSIEEVCRLLSSLKSNTIELGKEKSTEQLFWACLNVLKLLCDGLFCGYDILECKFSPLFQASVSFISGVISTYKLWFRTATVRM
;
A
#
# COMPACT_ATOMS: atom_id res chain seq x y z
N MET A 1 -20.41 27.32 -13.21
CA MET A 1 -21.11 26.03 -13.42
C MET A 1 -20.70 25.07 -12.32
N ALA A 2 -21.61 24.73 -11.42
CA ALA A 2 -21.33 23.77 -10.35
C ALA A 2 -21.32 22.35 -10.94
N SER A 3 -20.17 21.68 -10.93
CA SER A 3 -20.05 20.29 -11.37
C SER A 3 -20.93 19.41 -10.47
N THR A 4 -22.02 18.88 -11.00
CA THR A 4 -22.96 18.04 -10.25
C THR A 4 -22.30 16.67 -10.01
N THR A 5 -21.80 16.42 -8.80
CA THR A 5 -21.18 15.14 -8.43
C THR A 5 -22.25 14.06 -8.29
N LYS A 6 -22.45 13.26 -9.34
CA LYS A 6 -23.36 12.11 -9.27
C LYS A 6 -22.68 10.95 -8.54
N LYS A 7 -23.18 10.59 -7.36
CA LYS A 7 -22.74 9.38 -6.65
C LYS A 7 -23.22 8.15 -7.42
N LEU A 8 -22.28 7.27 -7.78
CA LEU A 8 -22.61 6.01 -8.42
C LEU A 8 -23.30 5.04 -7.43
N PRO A 9 -24.20 4.16 -7.91
CA PRO A 9 -24.75 3.08 -7.10
C PRO A 9 -23.65 2.16 -6.56
N PHE A 10 -23.88 1.57 -5.38
CA PHE A 10 -22.92 0.66 -4.72
C PHE A 10 -22.40 -0.42 -5.67
N ILE A 11 -23.29 -1.09 -6.40
CA ILE A 11 -22.94 -2.21 -7.28
C ILE A 11 -22.01 -1.77 -8.42
N ASP A 12 -22.20 -0.56 -8.95
CA ASP A 12 -21.39 -0.02 -10.05
C ASP A 12 -20.00 0.37 -9.55
N VAL A 13 -19.91 0.98 -8.37
CA VAL A 13 -18.64 1.28 -7.72
C VAL A 13 -17.87 -0.02 -7.46
N PHE A 14 -18.54 -1.01 -6.86
CA PHE A 14 -17.93 -2.30 -6.56
C PHE A 14 -17.45 -3.03 -7.81
N ARG A 15 -18.28 -3.07 -8.87
CA ARG A 15 -17.91 -3.62 -10.17
C ARG A 15 -16.70 -2.91 -10.75
N LYS A 16 -16.63 -1.57 -10.67
CA LYS A 16 -15.51 -0.78 -11.18
C LYS A 16 -14.21 -1.04 -10.40
N ILE A 17 -14.29 -1.19 -9.08
CA ILE A 17 -13.15 -1.59 -8.25
C ILE A 17 -12.65 -2.98 -8.64
N LEU A 18 -13.55 -3.97 -8.77
CA LEU A 18 -13.17 -5.33 -9.12
C LEU A 18 -12.68 -5.50 -10.57
N LYS A 19 -12.90 -4.51 -11.44
CA LYS A 19 -12.32 -4.50 -12.79
C LYS A 19 -10.83 -4.15 -12.80
N SER A 20 -10.33 -3.44 -11.80
CA SER A 20 -8.91 -3.07 -11.73
C SER A 20 -8.10 -4.11 -10.96
N THR A 21 -6.86 -4.34 -11.40
CA THR A 21 -5.91 -5.23 -10.71
C THR A 21 -5.64 -4.77 -9.28
N ASP A 22 -5.46 -3.46 -9.08
CA ASP A 22 -5.27 -2.83 -7.76
C ASP A 22 -6.50 -3.02 -6.84
N GLY A 23 -7.72 -2.91 -7.38
CA GLY A 23 -8.93 -3.14 -6.62
C GLY A 23 -9.09 -4.59 -6.18
N ARG A 24 -8.72 -5.55 -7.06
CA ARG A 24 -8.69 -6.98 -6.70
C ARG A 24 -7.64 -7.27 -5.62
N ASP A 25 -6.43 -6.72 -5.72
CA ASP A 25 -5.39 -6.90 -4.69
C ASP A 25 -5.86 -6.39 -3.31
N LYS A 26 -6.42 -5.19 -3.26
CA LYS A 26 -6.93 -4.59 -2.02
C LYS A 26 -8.10 -5.37 -1.43
N PHE A 27 -9.04 -5.80 -2.27
CA PHE A 27 -10.15 -6.64 -1.84
C PHE A 27 -9.67 -7.98 -1.27
N MET A 28 -8.73 -8.64 -1.94
CA MET A 28 -8.12 -9.87 -1.44
C MET A 28 -7.34 -9.64 -0.15
N LYS A 29 -6.66 -8.49 0.03
CA LYS A 29 -5.99 -8.13 1.29
C LYS A 29 -7.02 -8.07 2.42
N LEU A 30 -8.13 -7.39 2.18
CA LEU A 30 -9.22 -7.25 3.15
C LEU A 30 -9.77 -8.62 3.57
N MET A 31 -10.11 -9.48 2.60
CA MET A 31 -10.63 -10.83 2.86
C MET A 31 -9.60 -11.70 3.59
N GLN A 32 -8.34 -11.68 3.17
CA GLN A 32 -7.25 -12.44 3.79
C GLN A 32 -7.12 -12.12 5.28
N TYR A 33 -7.03 -10.83 5.64
CA TYR A 33 -6.79 -10.45 7.03
C TYR A 33 -8.05 -10.52 7.88
N ALA A 34 -9.25 -10.36 7.30
CA ALA A 34 -10.51 -10.69 7.98
C ALA A 34 -10.54 -12.18 8.38
N LEU A 35 -10.22 -13.08 7.45
CA LEU A 35 -10.14 -14.52 7.73
C LEU A 35 -9.08 -14.84 8.79
N LYS A 36 -7.91 -14.20 8.75
CA LYS A 36 -6.89 -14.38 9.81
C LYS A 36 -7.39 -13.97 11.18
N ILE A 37 -8.12 -12.85 11.30
CA ILE A 37 -8.70 -12.42 12.58
C ILE A 37 -9.73 -13.44 13.06
N ILE A 38 -10.63 -13.91 12.20
CA ILE A 38 -11.63 -14.94 12.53
C ILE A 38 -10.94 -16.23 12.99
N LEU A 39 -9.90 -16.68 12.28
CA LEU A 39 -9.11 -17.86 12.65
C LEU A 39 -8.45 -17.73 14.03
N LEU A 40 -7.94 -16.54 14.35
CA LEU A 40 -7.21 -16.27 15.59
C LEU A 40 -8.12 -15.94 16.79
N THR A 41 -9.39 -15.62 16.56
CA THR A 41 -10.36 -15.26 17.61
C THR A 41 -11.39 -16.36 17.82
N TYR A 42 -12.15 -16.69 16.77
CA TYR A 42 -13.27 -17.64 16.82
C TYR A 42 -12.80 -19.10 16.84
N PHE A 43 -11.85 -19.45 15.96
CA PHE A 43 -11.33 -20.84 15.85
C PHE A 43 -10.16 -21.14 16.78
N ARG A 44 -9.75 -20.22 17.66
CA ARG A 44 -8.59 -20.41 18.55
C ARG A 44 -8.79 -21.51 19.59
N ARG A 45 -10.03 -21.71 20.04
CA ARG A 45 -10.39 -22.66 21.12
C ARG A 45 -11.39 -23.73 20.69
N SER A 46 -11.81 -23.73 19.43
CA SER A 46 -12.95 -24.52 18.99
C SER A 46 -12.54 -25.61 18.02
N ASP A 47 -12.46 -26.85 18.51
CA ASP A 47 -12.46 -28.07 17.69
C ASP A 47 -13.86 -28.38 17.12
N ARG A 48 -14.85 -27.50 17.32
CA ARG A 48 -16.24 -27.74 16.86
C ARG A 48 -16.35 -27.82 15.34
N HIS A 49 -15.45 -27.17 14.59
CA HIS A 49 -15.48 -27.15 13.12
C HIS A 49 -14.07 -27.23 12.49
N PRO A 50 -13.41 -28.40 12.53
CA PRO A 50 -12.06 -28.57 12.01
C PRO A 50 -11.99 -28.36 10.48
N SER A 51 -13.06 -28.72 9.76
CA SER A 51 -13.18 -28.51 8.32
C SER A 51 -13.20 -27.03 7.94
N LEU A 52 -14.03 -26.22 8.60
CA LEU A 52 -14.12 -24.78 8.37
C LEU A 52 -12.81 -24.05 8.70
N ARG A 53 -12.15 -24.44 9.80
CA ARG A 53 -10.82 -23.91 10.16
C ARG A 53 -9.79 -24.19 9.07
N LYS A 54 -9.73 -25.44 8.57
CA LYS A 54 -8.83 -25.82 7.47
C LYS A 54 -9.14 -25.03 6.20
N GLN A 55 -10.41 -24.95 5.81
CA GLN A 55 -10.84 -24.21 4.63
C GLN A 55 -10.50 -22.72 4.70
N ALA A 56 -10.77 -22.06 5.83
CA ALA A 56 -10.45 -20.65 6.02
C ALA A 56 -8.93 -20.39 6.00
N SER A 57 -8.12 -21.30 6.55
CA SER A 57 -6.65 -21.22 6.50
C SER A 57 -6.11 -21.35 5.07
N VAL A 58 -6.62 -22.32 4.32
CA VAL A 58 -6.29 -22.52 2.90
C VAL A 58 -6.70 -21.28 2.10
N LEU A 59 -7.93 -20.79 2.28
CA LEU A 59 -8.45 -19.63 1.56
C LEU A 59 -7.63 -18.36 1.85
N SER A 60 -7.28 -18.10 3.11
CA SER A 60 -6.38 -17.00 3.49
C SER A 60 -5.02 -17.11 2.80
N SER A 61 -4.46 -18.32 2.71
CA SER A 61 -3.18 -18.56 2.03
C SER A 61 -3.30 -18.36 0.51
N SER A 62 -4.40 -18.83 -0.10
CA SER A 62 -4.72 -18.62 -1.50
C SER A 62 -4.83 -17.14 -1.84
N PHE A 63 -5.57 -16.34 -1.05
CA PHE A 63 -5.63 -14.89 -1.25
C PHE A 63 -4.25 -14.23 -1.20
N SER A 64 -3.40 -14.65 -0.25
CA SER A 64 -2.03 -14.15 -0.19
C SER A 64 -1.22 -14.45 -1.44
N ASN A 65 -1.36 -15.65 -2.01
CA ASN A 65 -0.63 -16.05 -3.21
C ASN A 65 -1.19 -15.35 -4.45
N THR A 66 -2.51 -15.28 -4.60
CA THR A 66 -3.15 -14.55 -5.70
C THR A 66 -2.73 -13.09 -5.71
N ARG A 67 -2.64 -12.44 -4.55
CA ARG A 67 -2.13 -11.06 -4.45
C ARG A 67 -0.71 -10.89 -4.96
N LYS A 68 0.20 -11.83 -4.65
CA LYS A 68 1.57 -11.79 -5.18
C LYS A 68 1.58 -11.93 -6.69
N ILE A 69 0.75 -12.83 -7.23
CA ILE A 69 0.60 -13.01 -8.69
C ILE A 69 0.04 -11.75 -9.34
N LEU A 70 -0.98 -11.11 -8.75
CA LEU A 70 -1.56 -9.86 -9.27
C LEU A 70 -0.56 -8.69 -9.28
N ARG A 71 0.50 -8.76 -8.48
CA ARG A 71 1.56 -7.75 -8.38
C ARG A 71 2.77 -8.04 -9.28
N LEU A 72 2.79 -9.18 -9.96
CA LEU A 72 3.88 -9.52 -10.87
C LEU A 72 4.04 -8.43 -11.94
N GLY A 73 5.27 -7.96 -12.14
CA GLY A 73 5.57 -6.92 -13.12
C GLY A 73 5.32 -5.50 -12.59
N ASN A 74 5.04 -5.33 -11.30
CA ASN A 74 4.96 -4.00 -10.67
C ASN A 74 6.27 -3.21 -10.75
N CYS A 75 7.40 -3.87 -11.08
CA CYS A 75 8.68 -3.22 -11.34
C CYS A 75 8.69 -2.28 -12.57
N VAL A 76 7.73 -2.44 -13.48
CA VAL A 76 7.62 -1.58 -14.68
C VAL A 76 7.36 -0.12 -14.31
N GLU A 77 6.54 0.15 -13.28
CA GLU A 77 6.22 1.51 -12.85
C GLU A 77 7.45 2.28 -12.29
N PRO A 78 8.20 1.75 -11.29
CA PRO A 78 9.41 2.42 -10.82
C PRO A 78 10.51 2.45 -11.89
N TYR A 79 10.59 1.46 -12.79
CA TYR A 79 11.51 1.52 -13.93
C TYR A 79 11.21 2.71 -14.85
N HIS A 80 9.94 2.91 -15.22
CA HIS A 80 9.53 4.05 -16.05
C HIS A 80 9.83 5.39 -15.35
N LYS A 81 9.55 5.49 -14.04
CA LYS A 81 9.88 6.69 -13.24
C LYS A 81 11.38 6.94 -13.24
N LEU A 82 12.20 5.92 -13.01
CA LEU A 82 13.66 6.04 -13.01
C LEU A 82 14.18 6.51 -14.38
N LYS A 83 13.69 5.93 -15.47
CA LYS A 83 14.04 6.34 -16.83
C LYS A 83 13.69 7.82 -17.10
N THR A 84 12.52 8.26 -16.61
CA THR A 84 12.06 9.64 -16.75
C THR A 84 12.98 10.61 -16.00
N GLU A 85 13.37 10.28 -14.78
CA GLU A 85 14.27 11.12 -13.98
C GLU A 85 15.70 11.12 -14.53
N CYS A 86 16.22 9.98 -14.98
CA CYS A 86 17.51 9.90 -15.67
C CYS A 86 17.56 10.78 -16.94
N GLY A 87 16.43 10.93 -17.64
CA GLY A 87 16.32 11.83 -18.80
C GLY A 87 16.56 13.30 -18.46
N LYS A 88 16.44 13.71 -17.19
CA LYS A 88 16.68 15.08 -16.71
C LYS A 88 18.14 15.34 -16.35
N LEU A 89 19.06 14.37 -16.54
CA LEU A 89 20.49 14.53 -16.19
C LEU A 89 21.13 15.78 -16.80
N SER A 90 20.76 16.12 -18.03
CA SER A 90 21.29 17.30 -18.74
C SER A 90 20.86 18.62 -18.10
N GLN A 91 19.74 18.64 -17.39
CA GLN A 91 19.20 19.83 -16.71
C GLN A 91 19.81 20.05 -15.32
N LEU A 92 20.51 19.05 -14.76
CA LEU A 92 21.11 19.11 -13.42
C LEU A 92 22.12 20.25 -13.26
N LYS A 93 22.73 20.73 -14.36
CA LYS A 93 23.65 21.87 -14.34
C LYS A 93 22.98 23.18 -13.90
N ASN A 94 21.66 23.28 -14.05
CA ASN A 94 20.88 24.48 -13.72
C ASN A 94 20.17 24.35 -12.37
N TYR A 95 20.38 23.25 -11.63
CA TYR A 95 19.67 23.01 -10.39
C TYR A 95 20.31 23.80 -9.25
N ASP A 96 19.47 24.46 -8.45
CA ASP A 96 19.90 24.96 -7.15
C ASP A 96 20.13 23.80 -6.16
N THR A 97 20.70 24.09 -4.98
CA THR A 97 20.99 23.09 -3.95
C THR A 97 19.76 22.31 -3.49
N ASN A 98 18.60 22.96 -3.38
CA ASN A 98 17.35 22.31 -2.94
C ASN A 98 16.79 21.41 -4.04
N GLN A 99 16.83 21.84 -5.29
CA GLN A 99 16.43 21.05 -6.45
C GLN A 99 17.31 19.82 -6.62
N MET A 100 18.63 19.96 -6.42
CA MET A 100 19.55 18.83 -6.42
C MET A 100 19.24 17.83 -5.30
N TYR A 101 18.97 18.33 -4.09
CA TYR A 101 18.56 17.47 -2.97
C TYR A 101 17.27 16.69 -3.26
N LEU A 102 16.24 17.36 -3.78
CA LEU A 102 14.98 16.72 -4.16
C LEU A 102 15.18 15.68 -5.26
N TYR A 103 16.01 15.97 -6.25
CA TYR A 103 16.35 15.02 -7.31
C TYR A 103 17.02 13.76 -6.76
N ILE A 104 18.04 13.89 -5.90
CA ILE A 104 18.72 12.76 -5.27
C ILE A 104 17.74 11.94 -4.43
N ARG A 105 16.87 12.58 -3.64
CA ARG A 105 15.83 11.92 -2.83
C ARG A 105 14.88 11.09 -3.72
N VAL A 106 14.39 11.66 -4.82
CA VAL A 106 13.51 10.97 -5.78
C VAL A 106 14.21 9.81 -6.46
N MET A 107 15.47 9.99 -6.89
CA MET A 107 16.28 8.94 -7.51
C MET A 107 16.52 7.77 -6.55
N PHE A 108 16.91 8.07 -5.31
CA PHE A 108 17.12 7.07 -4.28
C PHE A 108 15.84 6.28 -4.01
N LYS A 109 14.74 6.99 -3.74
CA LYS A 109 13.43 6.36 -3.47
C LYS A 109 12.97 5.47 -4.62
N THR A 110 13.08 5.94 -5.86
CA THR A 110 12.66 5.20 -7.05
C THR A 110 13.53 3.96 -7.27
N THR A 111 14.83 4.07 -7.03
CA THR A 111 15.77 2.93 -7.11
C THR A 111 15.45 1.86 -6.06
N VAL A 112 15.22 2.26 -4.81
CA VAL A 112 14.81 1.34 -3.73
C VAL A 112 13.49 0.66 -4.08
N SER A 113 12.51 1.40 -4.62
CA SER A 113 11.22 0.86 -5.09
C SER A 113 11.38 -0.15 -6.24
N LEU A 114 12.27 0.13 -7.20
CA LEU A 114 12.56 -0.79 -8.30
C LEU A 114 13.17 -2.11 -7.79
N ILE A 115 14.20 -2.04 -6.96
CA ILE A 115 14.86 -3.24 -6.43
C ILE A 115 13.90 -4.04 -5.54
N ASN A 116 13.06 -3.35 -4.77
CA ASN A 116 12.01 -3.97 -3.96
C ASN A 116 11.05 -4.77 -4.83
N THR A 117 10.41 -4.12 -5.81
CA THR A 117 9.41 -4.75 -6.68
C THR A 117 9.98 -5.90 -7.49
N LEU A 118 11.22 -5.78 -7.99
CA LEU A 118 11.94 -6.89 -8.61
C LEU A 118 12.17 -8.06 -7.64
N SER A 119 12.56 -7.77 -6.40
CA SER A 119 12.76 -8.80 -5.38
C SER A 119 11.45 -9.51 -5.02
N ASP A 120 10.33 -8.77 -4.96
CA ASP A 120 8.98 -9.32 -4.76
C ASP A 120 8.56 -10.23 -5.91
N ASP A 121 8.84 -9.84 -7.16
CA ASP A 121 8.57 -10.65 -8.35
C ASP A 121 9.36 -11.96 -8.32
N LEU A 122 10.66 -11.91 -8.02
CA LEU A 122 11.51 -13.10 -7.88
C LEU A 122 11.05 -14.02 -6.74
N PHE A 123 10.62 -13.44 -5.61
CA PHE A 123 10.06 -14.21 -4.51
C PHE A 123 8.75 -14.90 -4.92
N CYS A 124 7.88 -14.20 -5.66
CA CYS A 124 6.65 -14.77 -6.20
C CYS A 124 6.94 -15.92 -7.18
N LEU A 125 7.85 -15.74 -8.12
CA LEU A 125 8.25 -16.78 -9.08
C LEU A 125 8.83 -18.03 -8.38
N SER A 126 9.60 -17.84 -7.30
CA SER A 126 10.05 -18.97 -6.48
C SER A 126 8.89 -19.70 -5.80
N LYS A 127 7.87 -18.98 -5.31
CA LYS A 127 6.66 -19.59 -4.74
C LYS A 127 5.80 -20.34 -5.76
N LEU A 128 5.91 -19.99 -7.04
CA LEU A 128 5.26 -20.70 -8.15
C LEU A 128 6.05 -21.91 -8.63
N GLY A 129 7.26 -22.15 -8.11
CA GLY A 129 8.12 -23.26 -8.54
C GLY A 129 8.95 -22.97 -9.80
N VAL A 130 8.93 -21.72 -10.29
CA VAL A 130 9.74 -21.30 -11.46
C VAL A 130 11.21 -21.11 -11.08
N LEU A 131 11.47 -20.57 -9.88
CA LEU A 131 12.81 -20.34 -9.36
C LEU A 131 13.10 -21.20 -8.14
N SER A 132 14.38 -21.48 -7.88
CA SER A 132 14.78 -22.30 -6.75
C SER A 132 14.33 -21.70 -5.40
N PRO A 133 13.96 -22.53 -4.40
CA PRO A 133 13.55 -22.05 -3.09
C PRO A 133 14.60 -21.17 -2.39
N SER A 134 15.89 -21.44 -2.65
CA SER A 134 17.02 -20.66 -2.11
C SER A 134 17.02 -19.22 -2.60
N ILE A 135 16.72 -18.99 -3.89
CA ILE A 135 16.57 -17.64 -4.46
C ILE A 135 15.36 -16.96 -3.81
N GLY A 136 14.24 -17.67 -3.66
CA GLY A 136 13.04 -17.17 -3.00
C GLY A 136 13.30 -16.71 -1.57
N GLN A 137 14.02 -17.50 -0.77
CA GLN A 137 14.32 -17.12 0.62
C GLN A 137 15.21 -15.87 0.71
N ARG A 138 16.17 -15.69 -0.20
CA ARG A 138 17.02 -14.50 -0.24
C ARG A 138 16.24 -13.26 -0.69
N THR A 139 15.51 -13.37 -1.80
CA THR A 139 14.74 -12.27 -2.39
C THR A 139 13.56 -11.85 -1.52
N GLY A 140 12.91 -12.80 -0.84
CA GLY A 140 11.86 -12.49 0.14
C GLY A 140 12.37 -11.69 1.34
N ARG A 141 13.56 -12.03 1.87
CA ARG A 141 14.20 -11.25 2.96
C ARG A 141 14.63 -9.86 2.49
N LEU A 142 15.19 -9.78 1.29
CA LEU A 142 15.58 -8.50 0.69
C LEU A 142 14.37 -7.60 0.47
N SER A 143 13.31 -8.12 -0.15
CA SER A 143 12.07 -7.38 -0.40
C SER A 143 11.47 -6.83 0.90
N LEU A 144 11.38 -7.64 1.95
CA LEU A 144 10.84 -7.20 3.24
C LEU A 144 11.63 -6.01 3.83
N ARG A 145 12.96 -6.07 3.79
CA ARG A 145 13.82 -4.97 4.26
C ARG A 145 13.65 -3.71 3.42
N LEU A 146 13.63 -3.83 2.09
CA LEU A 146 13.41 -2.70 1.19
C LEU A 146 12.00 -2.15 1.32
N TRP A 147 11.00 -2.96 1.67
CA TRP A 147 9.64 -2.52 1.93
C TRP A 147 9.56 -1.65 3.17
N MET A 148 10.28 -2.01 4.24
CA MET A 148 10.43 -1.14 5.41
C MET A 148 11.04 0.21 5.05
N ILE A 149 12.10 0.23 4.23
CA ILE A 149 12.71 1.49 3.77
C ILE A 149 11.69 2.32 2.96
N ASN A 150 10.97 1.71 2.02
CA ASN A 150 9.91 2.39 1.27
C ASN A 150 8.82 2.96 2.18
N ILE A 151 8.40 2.23 3.23
CA ILE A 151 7.43 2.73 4.21
C ILE A 151 7.95 3.97 4.91
N VAL A 152 9.22 4.01 5.31
CA VAL A 152 9.83 5.19 5.95
C VAL A 152 9.83 6.38 4.99
N LEU A 153 10.29 6.18 3.75
CA LEU A 153 10.34 7.24 2.73
C LEU A 153 8.92 7.75 2.39
N ASP A 154 7.95 6.87 2.23
CA ASP A 154 6.55 7.23 1.98
C ASP A 154 5.90 7.94 3.17
N SER A 155 6.32 7.60 4.40
CA SER A 155 5.82 8.23 5.62
C SER A 155 6.35 9.65 5.73
N GLN A 156 7.62 9.90 5.39
CA GLN A 156 8.20 11.24 5.34
C GLN A 156 7.43 12.13 4.36
N ASP A 157 7.19 11.66 3.13
CA ASP A 157 6.42 12.40 2.13
C ASP A 157 4.99 12.69 2.62
N SER A 158 4.36 11.71 3.27
CA SER A 158 2.98 11.86 3.78
C SER A 158 2.89 12.83 4.96
N ILE A 159 3.88 12.85 5.85
CA ILE A 159 3.95 13.79 6.98
C ILE A 159 4.24 15.21 6.46
N GLU A 160 5.16 15.35 5.50
CA GLU A 160 5.46 16.62 4.86
C GLU A 160 4.21 17.23 4.20
N GLU A 161 3.37 16.40 3.55
CA GLU A 161 2.06 16.80 3.01
C GLU A 161 1.12 17.31 4.11
N VAL A 162 0.99 16.57 5.22
CA VAL A 162 0.16 16.97 6.37
C VAL A 162 0.63 18.33 6.93
N CYS A 163 1.93 18.49 7.16
CA CYS A 163 2.49 19.74 7.66
C CYS A 163 2.22 20.91 6.72
N ARG A 164 2.34 20.71 5.41
CA ARG A 164 2.08 21.75 4.40
C ARG A 164 0.61 22.18 4.39
N LEU A 165 -0.31 21.22 4.43
CA LEU A 165 -1.75 21.47 4.46
C LEU A 165 -2.19 22.18 5.76
N LEU A 166 -1.64 21.77 6.91
CA LEU A 166 -1.89 22.43 8.19
C LEU A 166 -1.43 23.89 8.19
N SER A 167 -0.25 24.17 7.64
CA SER A 167 0.26 25.55 7.49
C SER A 167 -0.64 26.38 6.57
N SER A 168 -1.10 25.82 5.46
CA SER A 168 -2.01 26.50 4.52
C SER A 168 -3.39 26.81 5.13
N LEU A 169 -3.91 25.92 5.98
CA LEU A 169 -5.18 26.14 6.69
C LEU A 169 -5.08 27.27 7.72
N LYS A 170 -3.92 27.44 8.35
CA LYS A 170 -3.67 28.54 9.30
C LYS A 170 -3.59 29.90 8.59
N SER A 171 -3.08 29.94 7.36
CA SER A 171 -2.87 31.19 6.62
C SER A 171 -4.07 31.64 5.77
N ASN A 172 -4.99 30.73 5.41
CA ASN A 172 -6.09 31.04 4.50
C ASN A 172 -7.39 31.42 5.24
N THR A 173 -7.87 32.66 5.05
CA THR A 173 -9.10 33.19 5.65
C THR A 173 -10.39 32.79 4.91
N ILE A 174 -10.30 32.37 3.64
CA ILE A 174 -11.45 32.12 2.74
C ILE A 174 -12.11 30.75 3.03
N GLU A 175 -13.40 30.74 3.37
CA GLU A 175 -14.17 29.55 3.76
C GLU A 175 -14.22 28.44 2.68
N LEU A 176 -14.40 28.80 1.41
CA LEU A 176 -14.47 27.82 0.32
C LEU A 176 -13.13 27.09 0.08
N GLY A 177 -12.01 27.74 0.38
CA GLY A 177 -10.68 27.13 0.31
C GLY A 177 -10.40 26.20 1.49
N LYS A 178 -11.06 26.44 2.65
CA LYS A 178 -10.89 25.62 3.86
C LYS A 178 -11.49 24.24 3.69
N GLU A 179 -12.70 24.10 3.13
CA GLU A 179 -13.37 22.79 3.01
C GLU A 179 -12.60 21.80 2.11
N LYS A 180 -12.09 22.27 0.96
CA LYS A 180 -11.25 21.44 0.08
C LYS A 180 -9.93 21.04 0.76
N SER A 181 -9.34 21.96 1.53
CA SER A 181 -8.06 21.74 2.22
C SER A 181 -8.22 20.82 3.43
N THR A 182 -9.35 20.86 4.14
CA THR A 182 -9.66 19.92 5.23
C THR A 182 -9.91 18.51 4.70
N GLU A 183 -10.56 18.36 3.54
CA GLU A 183 -10.71 17.06 2.87
C GLU A 183 -9.33 16.48 2.50
N GLN A 184 -8.45 17.29 1.90
CA GLN A 184 -7.08 16.87 1.58
C GLN A 184 -6.30 16.45 2.82
N LEU A 185 -6.41 17.22 3.91
CA LEU A 185 -5.77 16.91 5.18
C LEU A 185 -6.25 15.58 5.74
N PHE A 186 -7.56 15.33 5.73
CA PHE A 186 -8.14 14.06 6.15
C PHE A 186 -7.54 12.88 5.37
N TRP A 187 -7.45 12.99 4.04
CA TRP A 187 -6.85 11.95 3.20
C TRP A 187 -5.35 11.75 3.45
N ALA A 188 -4.62 12.82 3.74
CA ALA A 188 -3.20 12.77 4.10
C ALA A 188 -2.99 12.06 5.45
N CYS A 189 -3.78 12.41 6.48
CA CYS A 189 -3.76 11.75 7.79
C CYS A 189 -4.10 10.26 7.69
N LEU A 190 -5.11 9.89 6.91
CA LEU A 190 -5.43 8.47 6.66
C LEU A 190 -4.27 7.72 5.98
N ASN A 191 -3.53 8.39 5.09
CA ASN A 191 -2.37 7.79 4.44
C ASN A 191 -1.23 7.52 5.45
N VAL A 192 -0.98 8.46 6.37
CA VAL A 192 -0.02 8.29 7.47
C VAL A 192 -0.42 7.11 8.35
N LEU A 193 -1.69 7.03 8.77
CA LEU A 193 -2.18 5.91 9.59
C LEU A 193 -2.02 4.57 8.87
N LYS A 194 -2.34 4.52 7.57
CA LYS A 194 -2.14 3.32 6.74
C LYS A 194 -0.67 2.91 6.71
N LEU A 195 0.26 3.85 6.50
CA LEU A 195 1.69 3.58 6.45
C LEU A 195 2.24 3.14 7.81
N LEU A 196 1.74 3.71 8.91
CA LEU A 196 2.05 3.26 10.26
C LEU A 196 1.61 1.79 10.45
N CYS A 197 0.41 1.43 10.03
CA CYS A 197 -0.07 0.05 10.10
C CYS A 197 0.76 -0.92 9.25
N ASP A 198 1.14 -0.52 8.02
CA ASP A 198 2.03 -1.32 7.18
C ASP A 198 3.45 -1.44 7.80
N GLY A 199 3.94 -0.38 8.43
CA GLY A 199 5.22 -0.34 9.15
C GLY A 199 5.23 -1.26 10.36
N LEU A 200 4.17 -1.25 11.17
CA LEU A 200 3.99 -2.17 12.30
C LEU A 200 3.93 -3.62 11.82
N PHE A 201 3.23 -3.89 10.72
CA PHE A 201 3.18 -5.23 10.12
C PHE A 201 4.56 -5.70 9.64
N CYS A 202 5.25 -4.87 8.87
CA CYS A 202 6.55 -5.17 8.30
C CYS A 202 7.61 -5.32 9.41
N GLY A 203 7.61 -4.40 10.37
CA GLY A 203 8.48 -4.43 11.55
C GLY A 203 8.28 -5.67 12.42
N TYR A 204 7.05 -6.17 12.54
CA TYR A 204 6.76 -7.41 13.25
C TYR A 204 7.53 -8.60 12.66
N ASP A 205 7.59 -8.70 11.32
CA ASP A 205 8.32 -9.76 10.62
C ASP A 205 9.84 -9.55 10.67
N ILE A 206 10.32 -8.31 10.54
CA ILE A 206 11.77 -7.98 10.56
C ILE A 206 12.38 -8.22 11.95
N LEU A 207 11.66 -7.83 13.01
CA LEU A 207 12.12 -7.95 14.39
C LEU A 207 11.80 -9.33 15.00
N GLU A 208 11.23 -10.24 14.21
CA GLU A 208 10.82 -11.59 14.64
C GLU A 208 9.97 -11.57 15.93
N CYS A 209 9.06 -10.59 16.04
CA CYS A 209 8.21 -10.40 17.20
C CYS A 209 7.28 -11.61 17.40
N LYS A 210 7.11 -12.05 18.66
CA LYS A 210 6.29 -13.25 19.00
C LYS A 210 5.09 -12.96 19.89
N PHE A 211 4.80 -11.70 20.21
CA PHE A 211 3.81 -11.37 21.24
C PHE A 211 2.37 -11.66 20.81
N SER A 212 1.97 -11.38 19.56
CA SER A 212 0.58 -11.63 19.13
C SER A 212 0.41 -11.67 17.61
N PRO A 213 0.11 -12.85 17.02
CA PRO A 213 -0.32 -12.97 15.62
C PRO A 213 -1.61 -12.19 15.33
N LEU A 214 -2.45 -11.99 16.35
CA LEU A 214 -3.68 -11.22 16.22
C LEU A 214 -3.36 -9.74 16.01
N PHE A 215 -2.37 -9.20 16.72
CA PHE A 215 -1.92 -7.82 16.51
C PHE A 215 -1.47 -7.62 15.05
N GLN A 216 -0.61 -8.50 14.55
CA GLN A 216 -0.12 -8.44 13.17
C GLN A 216 -1.26 -8.52 12.14
N ALA A 217 -2.25 -9.39 12.38
CA ALA A 217 -3.43 -9.50 11.51
C ALA A 217 -4.32 -8.24 11.57
N SER A 218 -4.52 -7.68 12.76
CA SER A 218 -5.34 -6.48 12.97
C SER A 218 -4.76 -5.24 12.30
N VAL A 219 -3.47 -4.95 12.47
CA VAL A 219 -2.84 -3.78 11.82
C VAL A 219 -2.90 -3.90 10.29
N SER A 220 -2.72 -5.11 9.75
CA SER A 220 -2.87 -5.35 8.31
C SER A 220 -4.30 -5.21 7.81
N PHE A 221 -5.27 -5.64 8.60
CA PHE A 221 -6.68 -5.47 8.29
C PHE A 221 -7.06 -3.99 8.24
N ILE A 222 -6.65 -3.20 9.23
CA ILE A 222 -6.88 -1.75 9.27
C ILE A 222 -6.27 -1.07 8.05
N SER A 223 -5.01 -1.37 7.70
CA SER A 223 -4.37 -0.86 6.47
C SER A 223 -5.15 -1.25 5.20
N GLY A 224 -5.67 -2.48 5.15
CA GLY A 224 -6.51 -2.98 4.06
C GLY A 224 -7.83 -2.23 3.95
N VAL A 225 -8.51 -1.97 5.07
CA VAL A 225 -9.74 -1.17 5.14
C VAL A 225 -9.49 0.25 4.63
N ILE A 226 -8.47 0.94 5.14
CA ILE A 226 -8.14 2.31 4.72
C ILE A 226 -7.84 2.37 3.21
N SER A 227 -7.05 1.43 2.70
CA SER A 227 -6.68 1.38 1.28
C SER A 227 -7.87 1.11 0.37
N THR A 228 -8.78 0.23 0.80
CA THR A 228 -10.02 -0.11 0.08
C THR A 228 -11.01 1.05 0.12
N TYR A 229 -11.16 1.69 1.28
CA TYR A 229 -12.03 2.86 1.46
C TYR A 229 -11.58 4.05 0.60
N LYS A 230 -10.27 4.33 0.55
CA LYS A 230 -9.69 5.35 -0.33
C LYS A 230 -9.99 5.08 -1.80
N LEU A 231 -9.89 3.82 -2.23
CA LEU A 231 -10.21 3.43 -3.61
C LEU A 231 -11.72 3.53 -3.89
N TRP A 232 -12.55 3.14 -2.92
CA TRP A 232 -14.00 3.26 -2.99
C TRP A 232 -14.43 4.71 -3.21
N PHE A 233 -13.95 5.62 -2.35
CA PHE A 233 -14.28 7.04 -2.45
C PHE A 233 -13.86 7.65 -3.79
N ARG A 234 -12.63 7.37 -4.25
CA ARG A 234 -12.14 7.82 -5.57
C ARG A 234 -12.99 7.30 -6.72
N THR A 235 -13.54 6.09 -6.60
CA THR A 235 -14.33 5.46 -7.65
C THR A 235 -15.78 5.93 -7.64
N ALA A 236 -16.35 6.16 -6.45
CA ALA A 236 -17.71 6.63 -6.25
C ALA A 236 -17.90 8.09 -6.63
N THR A 237 -16.85 8.91 -6.47
CA THR A 237 -16.84 10.33 -6.82
C THR A 237 -16.33 10.52 -8.23
N VAL A 238 -17.18 10.29 -9.23
CA VAL A 238 -16.89 10.68 -10.62
C VAL A 238 -17.19 12.17 -10.75
N ARG A 239 -16.15 12.99 -10.96
CA ARG A 239 -16.33 14.36 -11.46
C ARG A 239 -16.60 14.24 -12.96
N MET A 240 -17.81 14.60 -13.39
CA MET A 240 -18.09 14.92 -14.79
C MET A 240 -17.69 16.36 -15.06
#